data_AF-K3Y9D9-F1
#
_entry.id   AF-K3Y9D9-F1
#
_cell.length_a   1.000
_cell.length_b   1.000
_cell.length_c   1.000
_cell.angle_alpha   90.00
_cell.angle_beta   90.00
_cell.angle_gamma   90.00
#
_symmetry.space_group_name_H-M   'P 1'
#
loop_
_entity.id
_entity.type
_entity.pdbx_description
1 polymer ?
#
loop_
_entity_poly.entity_id
_entity_poly.type
_entity_poly.pdbx_seq_one_letter_code
_entity_poly.pdbx_strand_id
1 'polypeptide(L)'
;MYIVGESYGGKHAAMLGVSLSRAIRAGTLKLTLGGVLLGDSWISPADFSLSYAQLLHYVSRLNDNAVADVNKMAVMVKEQMLAGQYATARQTFTDQLDLIDSQTDSVNMNNFLLDAGMNLVLTDSNLKTNSSSNRTTEESGSAPNNTIDGDMNGPIKKMFKLIPKGLFWQEASIDVYDALVNDFMKPAIEQVDELLSHGVNVTVYQGQLDVICSTIGAEAWVRKLKIEDTNLMMSPEASVFTIFHCRSSCKYVVDFPYPLPKVRGSYIYIDM
;
A
#
# COMPACT_ATOMS: atom_id res chain seq x y z
N MET A 1 -4.60 -19.33 -9.72
CA MET A 1 -5.21 -18.09 -9.19
C MET A 1 -4.14 -17.29 -8.48
N TYR A 2 -4.07 -15.98 -8.68
CA TYR A 2 -3.18 -15.08 -7.95
C TYR A 2 -4.01 -14.06 -7.18
N ILE A 3 -3.50 -13.61 -6.05
CA ILE A 3 -4.08 -12.49 -5.29
C ILE A 3 -3.06 -11.37 -5.33
N VAL A 4 -3.50 -10.20 -5.76
CA VAL A 4 -2.67 -9.00 -5.83
C VAL A 4 -3.34 -7.94 -4.96
N GLY A 5 -2.56 -7.26 -4.13
CA GLY A 5 -3.04 -6.18 -3.30
C GLY A 5 -2.00 -5.07 -3.18
N GLU A 6 -2.50 -3.83 -3.07
CA GLU A 6 -1.71 -2.62 -2.90
C GLU A 6 -2.11 -1.91 -1.60
N SER A 7 -1.20 -1.21 -0.94
CA SER A 7 -1.49 -0.45 0.28
C SER A 7 -2.16 -1.36 1.33
N TYR A 8 -3.27 -0.93 1.92
CA TYR A 8 -4.05 -1.76 2.84
C TYR A 8 -4.63 -3.03 2.18
N GLY A 9 -4.84 -3.02 0.86
CA GLY A 9 -5.21 -4.19 0.08
C GLY A 9 -4.16 -5.30 0.12
N GLY A 10 -2.87 -4.97 0.30
CA GLY A 10 -1.81 -5.97 0.51
C GLY A 10 -1.99 -6.77 1.79
N LYS A 11 -2.40 -6.09 2.87
CA LYS A 11 -2.77 -6.76 4.13
C LYS A 11 -3.93 -7.74 3.93
N HIS A 12 -4.98 -7.30 3.22
CA HIS A 12 -6.08 -8.19 2.85
C HIS A 12 -5.64 -9.34 1.96
N ALA A 13 -4.75 -9.11 1.00
CA ALA A 13 -4.23 -10.15 0.11
C ALA A 13 -3.48 -11.24 0.88
N ALA A 14 -2.65 -10.86 1.86
CA ALA A 14 -1.98 -11.81 2.74
C ALA A 14 -2.99 -12.64 3.57
N MET A 15 -3.96 -11.97 4.23
CA MET A 15 -4.97 -12.64 5.05
C MET A 15 -5.89 -13.58 4.25
N LEU A 16 -6.31 -13.14 3.06
CA LEU A 16 -7.10 -13.95 2.14
C LEU A 16 -6.28 -15.13 1.62
N GLY A 17 -5.01 -14.90 1.28
CA GLY A 17 -4.08 -15.95 0.87
C GLY A 17 -3.94 -17.03 1.93
N VAL A 18 -3.76 -16.65 3.21
CA VAL A 18 -3.73 -17.59 4.34
C VAL A 18 -5.02 -18.41 4.39
N SER A 19 -6.18 -17.75 4.36
CA SER A 19 -7.48 -18.41 4.41
C SER A 19 -7.68 -19.42 3.29
N LEU A 20 -7.31 -19.06 2.06
CA LEU A 20 -7.38 -19.95 0.89
C LEU A 20 -6.38 -21.10 1.00
N SER A 21 -5.14 -20.83 1.41
CA SER A 21 -4.11 -21.87 1.56
C SER A 21 -4.52 -22.92 2.59
N ARG A 22 -5.12 -22.51 3.72
CA ARG A 22 -5.71 -23.42 4.72
C ARG A 22 -6.85 -24.25 4.13
N ALA A 23 -7.79 -23.62 3.44
CA ALA A 23 -8.95 -24.29 2.85
C ALA A 23 -8.57 -25.32 1.76
N ILE A 24 -7.58 -24.97 0.93
CA ILE A 24 -7.02 -25.85 -0.12
C ILE A 24 -6.32 -27.06 0.51
N ARG A 25 -5.45 -26.84 1.50
CA ARG A 25 -4.75 -27.93 2.21
C ARG A 25 -5.71 -28.86 2.95
N ALA A 26 -6.81 -28.32 3.49
CA ALA A 26 -7.87 -29.10 4.12
C ALA A 26 -8.78 -29.84 3.11
N GLY A 27 -8.61 -29.64 1.80
CA GLY A 27 -9.43 -30.26 0.76
C GLY A 27 -10.86 -29.70 0.65
N THR A 28 -11.20 -28.68 1.43
CA THR A 28 -12.53 -28.01 1.41
C THR A 28 -12.70 -27.11 0.20
N LEU A 29 -11.60 -26.67 -0.41
CA LEU A 29 -11.60 -25.85 -1.62
C LEU A 29 -10.67 -26.45 -2.67
N LYS A 30 -11.20 -26.75 -3.85
CA LYS A 30 -10.44 -27.32 -4.97
C LYS A 30 -9.98 -26.23 -5.92
N LEU A 31 -8.92 -25.52 -5.55
CA LEU A 31 -8.27 -24.49 -6.36
C LEU A 31 -6.75 -24.59 -6.24
N THR A 32 -6.03 -24.04 -7.21
CA THR A 32 -4.58 -23.86 -7.14
C THR A 32 -4.25 -22.39 -6.92
N LEU A 33 -3.65 -22.08 -5.76
CA LEU A 33 -3.10 -20.77 -5.46
C LEU A 33 -1.68 -20.67 -6.05
N GLY A 34 -1.51 -19.79 -7.02
CA GLY A 34 -0.24 -19.57 -7.73
C GLY A 34 0.70 -18.62 -7.01
N GLY A 35 0.16 -17.72 -6.18
CA GLY A 35 0.95 -16.80 -5.36
C GLY A 35 0.15 -15.60 -4.84
N VAL A 36 0.79 -14.83 -3.97
CA VAL A 36 0.30 -13.57 -3.41
C VAL A 36 1.30 -12.47 -3.75
N LEU A 37 0.84 -11.38 -4.34
CA LEU A 37 1.66 -10.24 -4.74
C LEU A 37 1.26 -9.02 -3.91
N LEU A 38 2.25 -8.40 -3.29
CA LEU A 38 2.12 -7.33 -2.31
C LEU A 38 2.87 -6.09 -2.84
N GLY A 39 2.14 -5.19 -3.49
CA GLY A 39 2.67 -3.90 -3.93
C GLY A 39 2.51 -2.87 -2.83
N ASP A 40 3.54 -2.09 -2.51
CA ASP A 40 3.43 -0.90 -1.65
C ASP A 40 2.52 -1.15 -0.44
N SER A 41 2.72 -2.30 0.23
CA SER A 41 1.70 -2.93 1.05
C SER A 41 1.86 -2.62 2.52
N TRP A 42 0.76 -2.23 3.18
CA TRP A 42 0.69 -1.86 4.59
C TRP A 42 0.76 -3.09 5.54
N ILE A 43 1.88 -3.82 5.50
CA ILE A 43 2.10 -5.05 6.27
C ILE A 43 2.62 -4.78 7.68
N SER A 44 3.54 -3.82 7.87
CA SER A 44 4.13 -3.50 9.18
C SER A 44 4.06 -2.01 9.49
N PRO A 45 2.95 -1.53 10.08
CA PRO A 45 2.73 -0.11 10.35
C PRO A 45 3.86 0.56 11.14
N ALA A 46 4.43 -0.13 12.13
CA ALA A 46 5.53 0.39 12.93
C ALA A 46 6.82 0.59 12.11
N ASP A 47 7.14 -0.34 11.19
CA ASP A 47 8.37 -0.23 10.39
C ASP A 47 8.26 0.89 9.36
N PHE A 48 7.07 1.11 8.79
CA PHE A 48 6.82 2.27 7.95
C PHE A 48 6.93 3.57 8.74
N SER A 49 6.21 3.69 9.86
CA SER A 49 6.24 4.88 10.71
C SER A 49 7.67 5.27 11.14
N LEU A 50 8.52 4.29 11.47
CA LEU A 50 9.94 4.50 11.83
C LEU A 50 10.83 4.93 10.65
N SER A 51 10.39 4.69 9.42
CA SER A 51 11.19 4.98 8.22
C SER A 51 11.06 6.41 7.71
N TYR A 52 9.94 7.09 8.01
CA TYR A 52 9.58 8.34 7.35
C TYR A 52 10.57 9.46 7.58
N ALA A 53 11.05 9.63 8.82
CA ALA A 53 12.02 10.68 9.14
C ALA A 53 13.30 10.51 8.34
N GLN A 54 13.84 9.28 8.28
CA GLN A 54 15.06 8.99 7.53
C GLN A 54 14.86 9.22 6.03
N LEU A 55 13.77 8.67 5.46
CA LEU A 55 13.48 8.81 4.04
C LEU A 55 13.41 10.29 3.64
N LEU A 56 12.53 11.05 4.29
CA LEU A 56 12.27 12.44 3.93
C LEU A 56 13.46 13.35 4.22
N HIS A 57 14.25 13.05 5.25
CA HIS A 57 15.50 13.78 5.53
C HIS A 57 16.53 13.57 4.41
N TYR A 58 16.75 12.32 3.99
CA TYR A 58 17.77 11.99 2.99
C TYR A 58 17.45 12.56 1.60
N VAL A 59 16.17 12.77 1.29
CA VAL A 59 15.74 13.43 0.05
C VAL A 59 15.48 14.93 0.24
N SER A 60 15.96 15.52 1.34
CA SER A 60 15.86 16.97 1.63
C SER A 60 14.43 17.53 1.68
N ARG A 61 13.44 16.68 2.02
CA ARG A 61 12.05 17.10 2.25
C ARG A 61 11.77 17.45 3.70
N LEU A 62 12.46 16.81 4.65
CA LEU A 62 12.31 17.07 6.08
C LEU A 62 13.56 17.76 6.64
N ASN A 63 13.36 18.85 7.39
CA ASN A 63 14.46 19.60 8.00
C ASN A 63 15.08 18.84 9.20
N ASP A 64 16.34 19.18 9.54
CA ASP A 64 17.08 18.56 10.66
C ASP A 64 16.37 18.67 12.02
N ASN A 65 15.68 19.79 12.26
CA ASN A 65 15.03 20.08 13.54
C ASN A 65 13.80 19.19 13.78
N ALA A 66 13.13 18.75 12.71
CA ALA A 66 11.90 17.95 12.76
C ALA A 66 12.18 16.45 12.86
N VAL A 67 13.38 15.98 12.49
CA VAL A 67 13.74 14.56 12.48
C VAL A 67 13.53 13.91 13.86
N ALA A 68 13.94 14.59 14.93
CA ALA A 68 13.83 14.06 16.28
C ALA A 68 12.37 13.89 16.72
N ASP A 69 11.51 14.86 16.39
CA ASP A 69 10.10 14.85 16.76
C ASP A 69 9.32 13.80 15.96
N VAL A 70 9.54 13.71 14.64
CA VAL A 70 8.92 12.67 13.79
C VAL A 70 9.34 11.27 14.26
N ASN A 71 10.61 11.05 14.60
CA ASN A 71 11.09 9.78 15.14
C ASN A 71 10.49 9.45 16.51
N LYS A 72 10.34 10.45 17.38
CA LYS A 72 9.70 10.27 18.69
C LYS A 72 8.27 9.77 18.53
N MET A 73 7.50 10.33 17.59
CA MET A 73 6.14 9.87 17.31
C MET A 73 6.11 8.46 16.74
N ALA A 74 7.06 8.11 15.87
CA ALA A 74 7.19 6.75 15.35
C ALA A 74 7.45 5.70 16.45
N VAL A 75 8.30 6.05 17.42
CA VAL A 75 8.56 5.20 18.58
C VAL A 75 7.29 5.03 19.42
N MET A 76 6.54 6.10 19.67
CA MET A 76 5.26 6.02 20.38
C MET A 76 4.25 5.13 19.66
N VAL A 77 4.13 5.25 18.33
CA VAL A 77 3.27 4.35 17.51
C VAL A 77 3.66 2.90 17.75
N LYS A 78 4.96 2.57 17.66
CA LYS A 78 5.46 1.22 17.89
C LYS A 78 5.14 0.72 19.30
N GLU A 79 5.38 1.53 20.32
CA GLU A 79 5.12 1.16 21.72
C GLU A 79 3.64 0.91 21.99
N GLN A 80 2.75 1.76 21.47
CA GLN A 80 1.30 1.60 21.57
C GLN A 80 0.83 0.33 20.84
N MET A 81 1.39 0.02 19.67
CA MET A 81 1.11 -1.23 18.96
C MET A 81 1.54 -2.46 19.76
N LEU A 82 2.73 -2.42 20.39
CA LEU A 82 3.21 -3.51 21.26
C LEU A 82 2.33 -3.68 22.50
N ALA A 83 1.74 -2.60 23.00
CA ALA A 83 0.76 -2.62 24.09
C ALA A 83 -0.66 -3.03 23.65
N GLY A 84 -0.89 -3.33 22.36
CA GLY A 84 -2.20 -3.66 21.81
C GLY A 84 -3.18 -2.48 21.70
N GLN A 85 -2.68 -1.24 21.87
CA GLN A 85 -3.46 -0.01 21.85
C GLN A 85 -3.62 0.53 20.41
N TYR A 86 -4.25 -0.25 19.53
CA TYR A 86 -4.26 0.04 18.09
C TYR A 86 -5.00 1.34 17.71
N ALA A 87 -6.09 1.67 18.40
CA ALA A 87 -6.79 2.94 18.16
C ALA A 87 -5.91 4.15 18.53
N THR A 88 -5.21 4.09 19.68
CA THR A 88 -4.27 5.13 20.10
C THR A 88 -3.09 5.22 19.13
N ALA A 89 -2.54 4.08 18.71
CA ALA A 89 -1.49 4.01 17.69
C ALA A 89 -1.91 4.66 16.37
N ARG A 90 -3.17 4.46 15.94
CA ARG A 90 -3.69 5.11 14.73
C ARG A 90 -3.75 6.63 14.91
N GLN A 91 -4.19 7.12 16.07
CA GLN A 91 -4.22 8.55 16.33
C GLN A 91 -2.81 9.15 16.32
N THR A 92 -1.86 8.56 17.06
CA THR A 92 -0.47 9.04 17.08
C THR A 92 0.20 8.95 15.71
N PHE A 93 -0.16 7.95 14.90
CA PHE A 93 0.25 7.87 13.51
C PHE A 93 -0.33 9.01 12.66
N THR A 94 -1.62 9.34 12.80
CA THR A 94 -2.22 10.51 12.13
C THR A 94 -1.52 11.80 12.55
N ASP A 95 -1.28 12.01 13.84
CA ASP A 95 -0.57 13.19 14.34
C ASP A 95 0.88 13.24 13.79
N GLN A 96 1.51 12.09 13.56
CA GLN A 96 2.84 12.01 12.94
C GLN A 96 2.80 12.49 11.48
N LEU A 97 1.76 12.09 10.73
CA LEU A 97 1.56 12.54 9.35
C LEU A 97 1.30 14.05 9.29
N ASP A 98 0.49 14.59 10.22
CA ASP A 98 0.24 16.03 10.32
C ASP A 98 1.52 16.82 10.64
N LEU A 99 2.37 16.28 11.52
CA LEU A 99 3.69 16.86 11.79
C LEU A 99 4.55 16.87 10.52
N ILE A 100 4.62 15.75 9.80
CA ILE A 100 5.37 15.66 8.53
C ILE A 100 4.85 16.69 7.52
N ASP A 101 3.54 16.77 7.31
CA ASP A 101 2.91 17.75 6.41
C ASP A 101 3.35 19.17 6.75
N SER A 102 3.27 19.56 8.02
CA SER A 102 3.66 20.89 8.50
C SER A 102 5.16 21.21 8.37
N GLN A 103 6.02 20.20 8.30
CA GLN A 103 7.48 20.34 8.27
C GLN A 103 8.10 20.14 6.88
N THR A 104 7.29 19.77 5.87
CA THR A 104 7.77 19.39 4.52
C THR A 104 7.18 20.23 3.39
N ASP A 105 6.45 21.30 3.72
CA ASP A 105 5.64 22.07 2.78
C ASP A 105 4.62 21.17 2.06
N SER A 106 3.97 20.31 2.84
CA SER A 106 2.99 19.33 2.36
C SER A 106 3.53 18.36 1.32
N VAL A 107 4.55 17.55 1.67
CA VAL A 107 4.99 16.45 0.80
C VAL A 107 3.85 15.49 0.47
N ASN A 108 3.78 15.03 -0.77
CA ASN A 108 2.87 13.96 -1.16
C ASN A 108 3.36 12.63 -0.58
N MET A 109 2.60 12.06 0.33
CA MET A 109 2.96 10.81 0.99
C MET A 109 3.00 9.58 0.06
N ASN A 110 2.47 9.68 -1.17
CA ASN A 110 2.54 8.61 -2.17
C ASN A 110 3.70 8.82 -3.18
N ASN A 111 4.32 10.01 -3.18
CA ASN A 111 5.45 10.32 -4.05
C ASN A 111 6.23 11.52 -3.51
N PHE A 112 7.38 11.31 -2.89
CA PHE A 112 8.14 12.41 -2.26
C PHE A 112 8.66 13.48 -3.23
N LEU A 113 8.63 13.25 -4.55
CA LEU A 113 8.97 14.26 -5.56
C LEU A 113 7.84 15.27 -5.80
N LEU A 114 6.64 15.03 -5.27
CA LEU A 114 5.46 15.87 -5.44
C LEU A 114 5.01 16.45 -4.09
N ASP A 115 4.30 17.57 -4.13
CA ASP A 115 3.54 18.11 -2.98
C ASP A 115 2.10 17.57 -3.00
N ALA A 116 1.40 17.59 -1.86
CA ALA A 116 0.09 16.97 -1.63
C ALA A 116 -1.04 17.55 -2.53
N GLY A 117 -0.81 18.70 -3.18
CA GLY A 117 -1.69 19.29 -4.20
C GLY A 117 -1.27 19.07 -5.66
N MET A 118 -0.12 18.46 -5.91
CA MET A 118 0.47 18.23 -7.24
C MET A 118 0.24 16.82 -7.78
N ASN A 119 -0.65 16.05 -7.15
CA ASN A 119 -0.94 14.71 -7.61
C ASN A 119 -1.66 14.75 -8.97
N LEU A 120 -0.98 14.30 -10.03
CA LEU A 120 -1.55 14.21 -11.39
C LEU A 120 -2.81 13.32 -11.45
N VAL A 121 -3.08 12.52 -10.42
CA VAL A 121 -4.24 11.62 -10.31
C VAL A 121 -5.31 12.14 -9.31
N LEU A 122 -5.01 13.12 -8.43
CA LEU A 122 -5.95 13.61 -7.41
C LEU A 122 -6.44 15.05 -7.63
N THR A 123 -6.25 15.63 -8.81
CA THR A 123 -6.77 16.98 -9.11
C THR A 123 -8.31 17.06 -9.19
N ASP A 124 -9.05 15.98 -8.94
CA ASP A 124 -10.52 15.98 -8.97
C ASP A 124 -11.22 15.59 -7.65
N SER A 125 -10.48 15.21 -6.59
CA SER A 125 -11.06 14.95 -5.27
C SER A 125 -10.93 16.18 -4.38
N ASN A 126 -11.95 17.03 -4.41
CA ASN A 126 -12.19 18.05 -3.39
C ASN A 126 -12.42 17.39 -2.01
N LEU A 127 -11.34 16.98 -1.35
CA LEU A 127 -11.28 16.90 0.10
C LEU A 127 -10.99 18.31 0.65
N LYS A 128 -11.85 19.26 0.27
CA LYS A 128 -11.97 20.52 1.01
C LYS A 128 -12.95 20.27 2.14
N THR A 129 -12.43 20.42 3.34
CA THR A 129 -13.13 20.60 4.59
C THR A 129 -14.43 21.38 4.42
N ASN A 130 -15.46 20.94 5.15
CA ASN A 130 -16.78 21.56 5.26
C ASN A 130 -16.72 23.10 5.15
N SER A 131 -17.15 23.62 4.00
CA SER A 131 -17.63 24.98 3.86
C SER A 131 -18.87 24.91 2.98
N SER A 132 -20.00 25.08 3.67
CA SER A 132 -21.35 25.24 3.14
C SER A 132 -21.37 26.02 1.83
N SER A 133 -21.71 25.32 0.74
CA SER A 133 -22.18 25.97 -0.48
C SER A 133 -23.24 25.10 -1.14
N ASN A 134 -24.42 25.70 -1.29
CA ASN A 134 -25.64 25.10 -1.78
C ASN A 134 -25.43 24.42 -3.14
N ARG A 135 -25.76 23.13 -3.26
CA ARG A 135 -25.99 22.49 -4.55
C ARG A 135 -27.31 23.00 -5.13
N THR A 136 -27.23 24.08 -5.90
CA THR A 136 -28.26 24.41 -6.88
C THR A 136 -28.11 23.47 -8.07
N THR A 137 -29.20 22.77 -8.37
CA THR A 137 -29.38 22.00 -9.59
C THR A 137 -29.46 22.95 -10.78
N GLU A 138 -28.39 23.06 -11.56
CA GLU A 138 -28.47 23.62 -12.91
C GLU A 138 -27.81 22.67 -13.91
N GLU A 139 -28.66 22.11 -14.78
CA GLU A 139 -28.29 21.48 -16.03
C GLU A 139 -27.59 22.52 -16.91
N SER A 140 -26.26 22.44 -16.99
CA SER A 140 -25.48 23.20 -17.97
C SER A 140 -24.52 22.24 -18.65
N GLY A 141 -24.64 22.13 -19.98
CA GLY A 141 -23.90 21.20 -20.84
C GLY A 141 -22.40 21.45 -20.88
N SER A 142 -21.71 21.05 -19.82
CA SER A 142 -20.26 20.99 -19.74
C SER A 142 -19.75 19.68 -20.35
N ALA A 143 -18.58 19.73 -20.98
CA ALA A 143 -17.87 18.60 -21.58
C ALA A 143 -17.89 17.34 -20.69
N PRO A 144 -17.82 16.11 -21.25
CA PRO A 144 -17.78 14.91 -20.43
C PRO A 144 -16.60 15.04 -19.46
N ASN A 145 -16.91 15.16 -18.18
CA ASN A 145 -15.92 15.14 -17.12
C ASN A 145 -15.42 13.69 -17.08
N ASN A 146 -14.37 13.39 -17.86
CA ASN A 146 -13.76 12.07 -18.01
C ASN A 146 -13.00 11.67 -16.73
N THR A 147 -13.72 11.68 -15.61
CA THR A 147 -13.18 11.43 -14.28
C THR A 147 -13.80 10.13 -13.79
N ILE A 148 -13.04 9.35 -13.03
CA ILE A 148 -13.52 8.03 -12.57
C ILE A 148 -14.84 8.18 -11.80
N ASP A 149 -14.97 9.23 -10.98
CA ASP A 149 -16.23 9.54 -10.30
C ASP A 149 -17.38 9.75 -11.28
N GLY A 150 -17.19 10.61 -12.29
CA GLY A 150 -18.19 10.89 -13.32
C GLY A 150 -18.63 9.65 -14.09
N ASP A 151 -17.68 8.80 -14.46
CA ASP A 151 -17.94 7.55 -15.18
C ASP A 151 -18.67 6.52 -14.30
N MET A 152 -18.17 6.29 -13.08
CA MET A 152 -18.73 5.33 -12.13
C MET A 152 -20.14 5.75 -11.69
N ASN A 153 -20.38 7.03 -11.42
CA ASN A 153 -21.68 7.57 -11.02
C ASN A 153 -22.62 7.87 -12.21
N GLY A 154 -22.10 7.87 -13.43
CA GLY A 154 -22.84 8.17 -14.66
C GLY A 154 -23.11 6.92 -15.52
N PRO A 155 -22.42 6.76 -16.66
CA PRO A 155 -22.67 5.69 -17.63
C PRO A 155 -22.57 4.28 -17.03
N ILE A 156 -21.58 4.03 -16.16
CA ILE A 156 -21.36 2.70 -15.56
C ILE A 156 -22.50 2.32 -14.62
N LYS A 157 -22.93 3.23 -13.73
CA LYS A 157 -24.09 3.01 -12.85
C LYS A 157 -25.38 2.72 -13.62
N LYS A 158 -25.61 3.44 -14.72
CA LYS A 158 -26.76 3.20 -15.62
C LYS A 158 -26.69 1.83 -16.30
N MET A 159 -25.49 1.37 -16.67
CA MET A 159 -25.28 0.09 -17.33
C MET A 159 -25.60 -1.09 -16.40
N PHE A 160 -25.18 -1.04 -15.13
CA PHE A 160 -25.39 -2.16 -14.20
C PHE A 160 -26.85 -2.39 -13.83
N LYS A 161 -27.71 -1.35 -13.86
CA LYS A 161 -29.16 -1.38 -13.53
C LYS A 161 -29.55 -1.94 -12.15
N LEU A 162 -28.61 -2.48 -11.38
CA LEU A 162 -28.80 -3.10 -10.07
C LEU A 162 -28.36 -2.19 -8.91
N ILE A 163 -27.62 -1.11 -9.19
CA ILE A 163 -27.10 -0.20 -8.18
C ILE A 163 -28.24 0.72 -7.69
N PRO A 164 -28.53 0.77 -6.38
CA PRO A 164 -29.56 1.65 -5.82
C PRO A 164 -29.38 3.11 -6.23
N LYS A 165 -30.48 3.82 -6.50
CA LYS A 165 -30.42 5.22 -6.97
C LYS A 165 -29.65 6.13 -6.01
N GLY A 166 -29.84 5.96 -4.70
CA GLY A 166 -29.18 6.76 -3.66
C GLY A 166 -27.76 6.34 -3.30
N LEU A 167 -27.21 5.28 -3.90
CA LEU A 167 -25.84 4.84 -3.63
C LEU A 167 -24.89 5.44 -4.66
N PHE A 168 -23.91 6.22 -4.22
CA PHE A 168 -22.90 6.81 -5.09
C PHE A 168 -21.58 6.08 -4.90
N TRP A 169 -20.88 5.86 -6.01
CA TRP A 169 -19.49 5.42 -5.97
C TRP A 169 -18.64 6.56 -5.40
N GLN A 170 -17.66 6.16 -4.60
CA GLN A 170 -16.61 7.02 -4.06
C GLN A 170 -15.33 6.19 -4.04
N GLU A 171 -14.19 6.85 -4.22
CA GLU A 171 -12.88 6.18 -4.26
C GLU A 171 -12.53 5.51 -2.93
N ALA A 172 -12.81 6.18 -1.81
CA ALA A 172 -12.57 5.70 -0.46
C ALA A 172 -13.72 6.06 0.49
N SER A 173 -13.90 5.29 1.56
CA SER A 173 -14.93 5.53 2.59
C SER A 173 -14.31 5.78 3.96
N ILE A 174 -14.56 6.97 4.51
CA ILE A 174 -14.14 7.34 5.86
C ILE A 174 -14.85 6.46 6.89
N ASP A 175 -16.13 6.16 6.72
CA ASP A 175 -16.88 5.29 7.63
C ASP A 175 -16.23 3.89 7.74
N VAL A 176 -15.78 3.32 6.62
CA VAL A 176 -15.05 2.04 6.61
C VAL A 176 -13.69 2.18 7.28
N TYR A 177 -12.96 3.26 6.98
CA TYR A 177 -11.67 3.53 7.63
C TYR A 177 -11.82 3.65 9.14
N ASP A 178 -12.83 4.37 9.63
CA ASP A 178 -13.15 4.54 11.06
C ASP A 178 -13.62 3.25 11.71
N ALA A 179 -14.40 2.43 11.01
CA ALA A 179 -14.77 1.10 11.49
C ALA A 179 -13.54 0.18 11.71
N LEU A 180 -12.45 0.41 10.97
CA LEU A 180 -11.18 -0.32 11.09
C LEU A 180 -10.19 0.29 12.09
N VAL A 181 -10.62 1.21 12.96
CA VAL A 181 -9.75 1.90 13.93
C VAL A 181 -8.86 0.98 14.76
N ASN A 182 -9.34 -0.21 15.12
CA ASN A 182 -8.57 -1.19 15.90
C ASN A 182 -7.78 -2.20 15.07
N ASP A 183 -7.94 -2.20 13.74
CA ASP A 183 -7.31 -3.16 12.84
C ASP A 183 -6.25 -2.53 11.96
N PHE A 184 -6.39 -1.24 11.64
CA PHE A 184 -5.51 -0.53 10.72
C PHE A 184 -4.03 -0.66 11.11
N MET A 185 -3.72 -0.53 12.40
CA MET A 185 -2.35 -0.59 12.95
C MET A 185 -1.89 -2.00 13.33
N LYS A 186 -2.69 -3.05 13.14
CA LYS A 186 -2.22 -4.43 13.39
C LYS A 186 -1.24 -4.87 12.29
N PRO A 187 -0.06 -5.40 12.63
CA PRO A 187 0.85 -5.93 11.61
C PRO A 187 0.29 -7.22 10.99
N ALA A 188 0.72 -7.53 9.77
CA ALA A 188 0.34 -8.74 9.04
C ALA A 188 1.55 -9.61 8.61
N ILE A 189 2.70 -9.43 9.27
CA ILE A 189 3.94 -10.18 9.01
C ILE A 189 3.70 -11.69 9.21
N GLU A 190 2.96 -12.07 10.25
CA GLU A 190 2.69 -13.48 10.57
C GLU A 190 1.87 -14.18 9.47
N GLN A 191 0.98 -13.46 8.78
CA GLN A 191 0.25 -14.02 7.65
C GLN A 191 1.18 -14.29 6.47
N VAL A 192 2.20 -13.45 6.27
CA VAL A 192 3.24 -13.68 5.26
C VAL A 192 4.11 -14.87 5.64
N ASP A 193 4.54 -14.98 6.90
CA ASP A 193 5.26 -16.16 7.41
C ASP A 193 4.47 -17.45 7.15
N GLU A 194 3.17 -17.44 7.46
CA GLU A 194 2.31 -18.61 7.27
C GLU A 194 2.18 -19.00 5.79
N LEU A 195 1.97 -18.02 4.90
CA LEU A 195 1.94 -18.26 3.45
C LEU A 195 3.20 -18.95 2.95
N LEU A 196 4.37 -18.47 3.39
CA LEU A 196 5.66 -19.03 3.04
C LEU A 196 5.81 -20.46 3.58
N SER A 197 5.41 -20.72 4.84
CA SER A 197 5.42 -22.07 5.43
C SER A 197 4.51 -23.06 4.69
N HIS A 198 3.44 -22.57 4.05
CA HIS A 198 2.55 -23.37 3.21
C HIS A 198 3.10 -23.61 1.80
N GLY A 199 4.28 -23.08 1.48
CA GLY A 199 4.89 -23.15 0.16
C GLY A 199 4.23 -22.24 -0.88
N VAL A 200 3.49 -21.21 -0.45
CA VAL A 200 2.91 -20.20 -1.34
C VAL A 200 4.00 -19.21 -1.74
N ASN A 201 4.12 -18.94 -3.04
CA ASN A 201 5.01 -17.88 -3.52
C ASN A 201 4.45 -16.51 -3.13
N VAL A 202 5.25 -15.73 -2.39
CA VAL A 202 4.94 -14.35 -2.06
C VAL A 202 5.93 -13.43 -2.79
N THR A 203 5.41 -12.45 -3.52
CA THR A 203 6.21 -11.40 -4.16
C THR A 203 5.90 -10.07 -3.49
N VAL A 204 6.93 -9.37 -3.04
CA VAL A 204 6.80 -8.01 -2.51
C VAL A 204 7.46 -7.08 -3.51
N TYR A 205 6.75 -6.04 -3.93
CA TYR A 205 7.28 -5.00 -4.79
C TYR A 205 6.96 -3.62 -4.22
N GLN A 206 7.84 -2.66 -4.49
CA GLN A 206 7.76 -1.31 -3.91
C GLN A 206 8.05 -0.27 -4.99
N GLY A 207 7.22 0.78 -5.02
CA GLY A 207 7.55 2.03 -5.68
C GLY A 207 8.60 2.78 -4.87
N GLN A 208 9.74 3.09 -5.48
CA GLN A 208 10.85 3.72 -4.74
C GLN A 208 10.53 5.14 -4.23
N LEU A 209 9.53 5.80 -4.80
CA LEU A 209 9.13 7.16 -4.47
C LEU A 209 8.06 7.23 -3.37
N ASP A 210 7.46 6.09 -2.99
CA ASP A 210 6.41 6.05 -1.98
C ASP A 210 6.98 6.36 -0.58
N VAL A 211 6.28 7.24 0.15
CA VAL A 211 6.60 7.55 1.54
C VAL A 211 5.75 6.68 2.46
N ILE A 212 4.45 6.51 2.19
CA ILE A 212 3.51 5.88 3.13
C ILE A 212 3.86 4.41 3.36
N CYS A 213 4.08 3.65 2.29
CA CYS A 213 4.58 2.27 2.35
C CYS A 213 6.04 2.20 1.88
N SER A 214 6.88 3.07 2.43
CA SER A 214 8.26 3.25 1.97
C SER A 214 9.06 1.96 1.77
N THR A 215 9.98 2.01 0.81
CA THR A 215 10.95 0.95 0.55
C THR A 215 11.78 0.59 1.79
N ILE A 216 12.19 1.58 2.58
CA ILE A 216 12.98 1.37 3.81
C ILE A 216 12.15 0.59 4.85
N GLY A 217 10.89 0.98 5.07
CA GLY A 217 9.99 0.27 5.98
C GLY A 217 9.66 -1.13 5.48
N ALA A 218 9.53 -1.29 4.17
CA ALA A 218 9.26 -2.57 3.54
C ALA A 218 10.40 -3.58 3.74
N GLU A 219 11.63 -3.16 3.46
CA GLU A 219 12.81 -3.98 3.74
C GLU A 219 12.94 -4.32 5.23
N ALA A 220 12.65 -3.38 6.12
CA ALA A 220 12.76 -3.58 7.56
C ALA A 220 11.83 -4.71 8.06
N TRP A 221 10.60 -4.81 7.54
CA TRP A 221 9.71 -5.89 7.93
C TRP A 221 10.00 -7.21 7.20
N VAL A 222 10.44 -7.16 5.93
CA VAL A 222 10.85 -8.38 5.20
C VAL A 222 12.01 -9.09 5.89
N ARG A 223 12.96 -8.34 6.45
CA ARG A 223 14.08 -8.88 7.25
C ARG A 223 13.63 -9.60 8.54
N LYS A 224 12.38 -9.45 8.95
CA LYS A 224 11.81 -10.11 10.14
C LYS A 224 11.08 -11.42 9.82
N LEU A 225 10.91 -11.75 8.54
CA LEU A 225 10.22 -12.97 8.13
C LEU A 225 10.97 -14.22 8.59
N LYS A 226 10.21 -15.22 9.04
CA LYS A 226 10.72 -16.52 9.50
C LYS A 226 10.84 -17.46 8.30
N ILE A 227 11.97 -17.37 7.59
CA ILE A 227 12.25 -18.23 6.44
C ILE A 227 13.06 -19.44 6.92
N GLU A 228 12.48 -20.64 6.84
CA GLU A 228 13.10 -21.90 7.32
C GLU A 228 14.36 -22.31 6.54
N ASP A 229 14.56 -21.75 5.33
CA ASP A 229 15.75 -21.99 4.52
C ASP A 229 16.53 -20.67 4.33
N THR A 230 17.63 -20.53 5.07
CA THR A 230 18.49 -19.35 5.05
C THR A 230 19.20 -19.14 3.71
N ASN A 231 19.20 -20.12 2.80
CA ASN A 231 19.68 -19.96 1.43
C ASN A 231 18.63 -19.28 0.51
N LEU A 232 17.38 -19.15 0.96
CA LEU A 232 16.30 -18.42 0.27
C LEU A 232 16.17 -16.96 0.74
N MET A 233 16.75 -16.60 1.89
CA MET A 233 16.88 -15.21 2.30
C MET A 233 18.02 -14.60 1.51
N MET A 234 17.70 -13.57 0.72
CA MET A 234 18.64 -12.66 0.06
C MET A 234 19.93 -13.36 -0.37
N SER A 235 20.00 -13.76 -1.65
CA SER A 235 21.28 -13.57 -2.32
C SER A 235 21.77 -12.17 -1.90
N PRO A 236 22.97 -12.01 -1.32
CA PRO A 236 23.51 -10.69 -0.96
C PRO A 236 23.62 -9.76 -2.17
N GLU A 237 23.35 -10.28 -3.37
CA GLU A 237 23.22 -9.54 -4.60
C GLU A 237 21.76 -9.11 -4.78
N ALA A 238 21.43 -7.91 -4.27
CA ALA A 238 20.39 -7.10 -4.90
C ALA A 238 20.75 -7.00 -6.40
N SER A 239 20.07 -7.77 -7.23
CA SER A 239 20.32 -7.79 -8.65
C SER A 239 19.53 -6.66 -9.28
N VAL A 240 20.21 -5.80 -10.04
CA VAL A 240 19.53 -4.80 -10.86
C VAL A 240 18.72 -5.57 -11.91
N PHE A 241 17.40 -5.39 -11.90
CA PHE A 241 16.53 -5.98 -12.90
C PHE A 241 16.26 -4.98 -14.01
N THR A 242 16.34 -5.42 -15.26
CA THR A 242 15.96 -4.61 -16.41
C THR A 242 14.58 -5.06 -16.88
N ILE A 243 13.64 -4.13 -16.95
CA ILE A 243 12.35 -4.38 -17.57
C ILE A 243 12.55 -4.23 -19.09
N PHE A 244 12.53 -5.35 -19.81
CA PHE A 244 12.58 -5.30 -21.28
C PHE A 244 11.20 -4.98 -21.84
N HIS A 245 11.06 -3.81 -22.47
CA HIS A 245 9.88 -3.45 -23.25
C HIS A 245 9.93 -4.16 -24.62
N CYS A 246 9.31 -5.33 -24.72
CA CYS A 246 9.25 -6.08 -25.98
C CYS A 246 8.17 -5.49 -26.91
N ARG A 247 8.57 -4.82 -27.99
CA ARG A 247 7.68 -4.14 -28.95
C ARG A 247 6.83 -5.06 -29.85
N SER A 248 6.85 -6.38 -29.64
CA SER A 248 6.03 -7.32 -30.43
C SER A 248 5.76 -8.59 -29.65
N SER A 249 4.46 -8.91 -29.50
CA SER A 249 3.86 -10.00 -28.70
C SER A 249 4.09 -9.90 -27.18
N CYS A 250 3.07 -9.40 -26.49
CA CYS A 250 3.01 -9.18 -25.04
C CYS A 250 3.41 -10.40 -24.22
N LYS A 251 4.66 -10.42 -23.75
CA LYS A 251 5.07 -11.02 -22.49
C LYS A 251 6.05 -10.05 -21.83
N TYR A 252 5.68 -9.51 -20.67
CA TYR A 252 6.68 -8.91 -19.79
C TYR A 252 7.60 -10.05 -19.36
N VAL A 253 8.86 -10.00 -19.78
CA VAL A 253 9.90 -10.93 -19.33
C VAL A 253 10.80 -10.11 -18.42
N VAL A 254 10.77 -10.42 -17.12
CA VAL A 254 11.84 -9.99 -16.22
C VAL A 254 12.99 -10.94 -16.51
N ASP A 255 14.01 -10.45 -17.22
CA ASP A 255 15.20 -11.24 -17.53
C ASP A 255 16.25 -10.98 -16.46
N PHE A 256 16.72 -12.07 -15.85
CA PHE A 256 17.76 -12.03 -14.83
C PHE A 256 19.08 -12.35 -15.54
N PRO A 257 20.15 -11.54 -15.39
CA PRO A 257 21.42 -11.80 -16.08
C PRO A 257 22.10 -13.12 -15.67
N TYR A 258 21.57 -13.79 -14.65
CA TYR A 258 22.00 -15.10 -14.16
C TYR A 258 20.78 -16.01 -13.98
N PRO A 259 20.92 -17.34 -14.12
CA PRO A 259 19.83 -18.26 -13.83
C PRO A 259 19.35 -18.03 -12.40
N LEU A 260 18.06 -17.66 -12.27
CA LEU A 260 17.41 -17.53 -10.97
C LEU A 260 17.67 -18.81 -10.16
N PRO A 261 18.19 -18.72 -8.93
CA PRO A 261 18.10 -19.83 -8.01
C PRO A 261 16.62 -20.21 -7.91
N LYS A 262 16.31 -21.49 -7.64
CA LYS A 262 14.93 -21.91 -7.39
C LYS A 262 14.46 -21.34 -6.05
N VAL A 263 14.23 -20.04 -5.98
CA VAL A 263 13.83 -19.31 -4.78
C VAL A 263 12.30 -19.19 -4.76
N ARG A 264 11.70 -19.56 -3.64
CA ARG A 264 10.28 -19.35 -3.32
C ARG A 264 10.16 -18.02 -2.57
N GLY A 265 10.14 -16.93 -3.33
CA GLY A 265 10.09 -15.56 -2.82
C GLY A 265 10.91 -14.63 -3.70
N SER A 266 10.37 -13.46 -4.02
CA SER A 266 11.10 -12.42 -4.78
C SER A 266 10.74 -11.05 -4.24
N TYR A 267 11.76 -10.23 -4.03
CA TYR A 267 11.63 -8.82 -3.71
C TYR A 267 12.06 -8.02 -4.94
N ILE A 268 11.19 -7.16 -5.47
CA ILE A 268 11.42 -6.44 -6.73
C ILE A 268 11.25 -4.94 -6.48
N TYR A 269 12.28 -4.16 -6.77
CA TYR A 269 12.16 -2.70 -6.85
C TYR A 269 11.61 -2.34 -8.23
N ILE A 270 10.60 -1.47 -8.28
CA ILE A 270 10.08 -0.94 -9.54
C ILE A 270 10.26 0.58 -9.50
N ASP A 271 11.05 1.09 -10.43
CA ASP A 271 11.09 2.52 -10.73
C ASP A 271 9.90 2.80 -11.67
N MET A 272 8.91 3.56 -11.20
CA MET A 272 7.72 3.95 -11.98
C MET A 272 7.68 5.46 -12.17
#